data_AF-A0AAN5D5L5-F1
#
_entry.id   AF-A0AAN5D5L5-F1
#
_cell.length_a   1.000
_cell.length_b   1.000
_cell.length_c   1.000
_cell.angle_alpha   90.00
_cell.angle_beta   90.00
_cell.angle_gamma   90.00
#
_symmetry.space_group_name_H-M   'P 1'
#
loop_
_entity.id
_entity.type
_entity.pdbx_description
1 polymer ?
#
loop_
_entity_poly.entity_id
_entity_poly.type
_entity_poly.pdbx_seq_one_letter_code
_entity_poly.pdbx_strand_id
1 'polypeptide(L)'
;SSDFFSTLIYGDFGEKKSGNFVIKEVDAKDLTWLINALVERKWNFTSAEQALSVFTISDRFCMNNVNKHILSYLKTANHNLPLNTLKRFASLAGRCRDKGEFMSWIFEICQSTSGLTAIAQSCGPSFTPHLSLFLQFLAKKQEEENAKNEEKMEKLKRESEAKDLRWSVEKNKLVGDKKILSDQYD
;
A
#
# COMPACT_ATOMS: atom_id res chain seq x y z
N SER A 1 11.58 -18.98 -19.70
CA SER A 1 11.04 -17.89 -18.84
C SER A 1 10.12 -18.37 -17.71
N SER A 2 9.79 -19.67 -17.65
CA SER A 2 8.89 -20.25 -16.65
C SER A 2 9.29 -21.70 -16.43
N ASP A 3 9.60 -22.07 -15.19
CA ASP A 3 9.93 -23.45 -14.83
C ASP A 3 8.71 -24.37 -15.00
N PHE A 4 7.50 -23.82 -14.79
CA PHE A 4 6.24 -24.50 -15.04
C PHE A 4 6.12 -24.94 -16.51
N PHE A 5 6.26 -24.02 -17.46
CA PHE A 5 6.15 -24.37 -18.88
C PHE A 5 7.30 -25.25 -19.36
N SER A 6 8.52 -25.06 -18.84
CA SER A 6 9.63 -25.97 -19.12
C SER A 6 9.30 -27.40 -18.66
N THR A 7 8.76 -27.56 -17.46
CA THR A 7 8.32 -28.87 -16.96
C THR A 7 7.20 -29.43 -17.83
N LEU A 8 6.16 -28.64 -18.13
CA LEU A 8 5.01 -29.06 -18.92
C LEU A 8 5.40 -29.55 -20.34
N ILE A 9 6.32 -28.87 -21.00
CA ILE A 9 6.73 -29.16 -22.38
C ILE A 9 7.71 -30.34 -22.44
N TYR A 10 8.71 -30.34 -21.55
CA TYR A 10 9.80 -31.32 -21.61
C TYR A 10 9.54 -32.57 -20.76
N GLY A 11 8.68 -32.47 -19.75
CA GLY A 11 8.25 -33.58 -18.92
C GLY A 11 7.48 -34.66 -19.67
N ASP A 12 7.25 -35.79 -19.01
CA ASP A 12 6.58 -36.94 -19.59
C ASP A 12 5.07 -36.91 -19.27
N PHE A 13 4.38 -35.92 -19.84
CA PHE A 13 2.95 -35.70 -19.65
C PHE A 13 2.15 -36.20 -20.86
N GLY A 14 0.92 -36.67 -20.63
CA GLY A 14 0.05 -37.17 -21.70
C GLY A 14 -0.27 -36.11 -22.76
N GLU A 15 -0.37 -34.85 -22.34
CA GLU A 15 -0.59 -33.66 -23.15
C GLU A 15 0.52 -33.42 -24.17
N LYS A 16 1.74 -33.89 -23.89
CA LYS A 16 2.87 -33.79 -24.83
C LYS A 16 2.57 -34.51 -26.14
N LYS A 17 1.79 -35.60 -26.11
CA LYS A 17 1.43 -36.39 -27.30
C LYS A 17 0.48 -35.64 -28.24
N SER A 18 -0.37 -34.77 -27.70
CA SER A 18 -1.30 -33.98 -28.52
C SER A 18 -0.67 -32.69 -29.05
N GLY A 19 0.41 -32.21 -28.43
CA GLY A 19 1.04 -30.93 -28.72
C GLY A 19 0.19 -29.71 -28.33
N ASN A 20 -0.99 -29.93 -27.74
CA ASN A 20 -1.95 -28.90 -27.38
C ASN A 20 -2.12 -28.85 -25.86
N PHE A 21 -1.84 -27.69 -25.27
CA PHE A 21 -1.98 -27.45 -23.84
C PHE A 21 -3.14 -26.48 -23.57
N VAL A 22 -4.12 -26.92 -22.78
CA VAL A 22 -5.26 -26.08 -22.41
C VAL A 22 -5.02 -25.45 -21.05
N ILE A 23 -4.89 -24.13 -21.01
CA ILE A 23 -4.78 -23.36 -19.78
C ILE A 23 -6.19 -22.92 -19.36
N LYS A 24 -6.62 -23.31 -18.17
CA LYS A 24 -7.92 -22.95 -17.59
C LYS A 24 -7.77 -21.93 -16.47
N GLU A 25 -8.88 -21.27 -16.12
CA GLU A 25 -8.98 -20.35 -14.96
C GLU A 25 -8.00 -19.17 -15.03
N VAL A 26 -7.76 -18.68 -16.24
CA VAL A 26 -7.01 -17.45 -16.50
C VAL A 26 -7.80 -16.62 -17.49
N ASP A 27 -7.84 -15.31 -17.27
CA ASP A 27 -8.42 -14.40 -18.25
C ASP A 27 -7.61 -14.44 -19.56
N ALA A 28 -8.29 -14.71 -20.68
CA ALA A 28 -7.63 -14.90 -21.97
C ALA A 28 -6.94 -13.63 -22.45
N LYS A 29 -7.49 -12.45 -22.14
CA LYS A 29 -6.92 -11.16 -22.54
C LYS A 29 -5.63 -10.89 -21.78
N ASP A 30 -5.62 -11.10 -20.47
CA ASP A 30 -4.42 -10.87 -19.65
C ASP A 30 -3.31 -11.90 -19.95
N LEU A 31 -3.67 -13.16 -20.21
CA LEU A 31 -2.70 -14.16 -20.66
C LEU A 31 -2.11 -13.81 -22.03
N THR A 32 -2.94 -13.41 -22.98
CA THR A 32 -2.48 -12.99 -24.31
C THR A 32 -1.56 -11.77 -24.20
N TRP A 33 -1.91 -10.80 -23.37
CA TRP A 33 -1.06 -9.64 -23.10
C TRP A 33 0.29 -10.06 -22.52
N LEU A 34 0.31 -10.97 -21.53
CA LEU A 34 1.56 -11.46 -20.93
C LEU A 34 2.44 -12.16 -21.96
N ILE A 35 1.86 -13.01 -22.81
CA ILE A 35 2.59 -13.70 -23.88
C ILE A 35 3.21 -12.68 -24.85
N ASN A 36 2.43 -11.70 -25.31
CA ASN A 36 2.93 -10.65 -26.21
C ASN A 36 4.04 -9.83 -25.55
N ALA A 37 3.88 -9.45 -24.26
CA ALA A 37 4.89 -8.73 -23.50
C ALA A 37 6.22 -9.51 -23.39
N LEU A 38 6.15 -10.84 -23.24
CA LEU A 38 7.33 -11.71 -23.19
C LEU A 38 8.04 -11.80 -24.55
N VAL A 39 7.28 -11.91 -25.64
CA VAL A 39 7.82 -12.01 -27.01
C VAL A 39 8.45 -10.68 -27.43
N GLU A 40 7.72 -9.58 -27.25
CA GLU A 40 8.15 -8.24 -27.66
C GLU A 40 9.14 -7.59 -26.69
N ARG A 41 9.26 -8.14 -25.47
CA ARG A 41 10.03 -7.56 -24.35
C ARG A 41 9.57 -6.14 -23.98
N LYS A 42 8.26 -5.88 -24.07
CA LYS A 42 7.63 -4.58 -23.77
C LYS A 42 6.60 -4.73 -22.66
N TRP A 43 6.80 -4.03 -21.56
CA TRP A 43 5.99 -4.14 -20.33
C TRP A 43 5.10 -2.90 -20.14
N ASN A 44 4.20 -2.67 -21.07
CA ASN A 44 3.31 -1.50 -21.09
C ASN A 44 2.01 -1.81 -20.34
N PHE A 45 2.06 -1.82 -19.00
CA PHE A 45 0.88 -1.98 -18.18
C PHE A 45 -0.02 -0.75 -18.30
N THR A 46 -1.33 -0.99 -18.40
CA THR A 46 -2.35 0.06 -18.55
C THR A 46 -3.03 0.42 -17.24
N SER A 47 -2.98 -0.47 -16.24
CA SER A 47 -3.60 -0.25 -14.93
C SER A 47 -2.99 -1.15 -13.85
N ALA A 48 -3.21 -0.78 -12.58
CA ALA A 48 -2.85 -1.60 -11.43
C ALA A 48 -3.63 -2.93 -11.39
N GLU A 49 -4.88 -2.99 -11.84
CA GLU A 49 -5.65 -4.24 -11.92
C GLU A 49 -5.09 -5.18 -12.98
N GLN A 50 -4.66 -4.66 -14.13
CA GLN A 50 -3.94 -5.48 -15.12
C GLN A 50 -2.63 -6.01 -14.52
N ALA A 51 -1.86 -5.15 -13.84
CA ALA A 51 -0.63 -5.56 -13.18
C ALA A 51 -0.87 -6.66 -12.13
N LEU A 52 -1.96 -6.57 -11.37
CA LEU A 52 -2.36 -7.56 -10.37
C LEU A 52 -2.80 -8.89 -10.99
N SER A 53 -3.56 -8.84 -12.09
CA SER A 53 -3.96 -10.02 -12.85
C SER A 53 -2.73 -10.74 -13.42
N VAL A 54 -1.84 -10.00 -14.07
CA VAL A 54 -0.57 -10.54 -14.58
C VAL A 54 0.30 -11.09 -13.46
N PHE A 55 0.32 -10.46 -12.28
CA PHE A 55 1.05 -11.00 -11.12
C PHE A 55 0.47 -12.32 -10.64
N THR A 56 -0.85 -12.47 -10.66
CA THR A 56 -1.52 -13.74 -10.32
C THR A 56 -1.12 -14.84 -11.32
N ILE A 57 -1.08 -14.49 -12.60
CA ILE A 57 -0.67 -15.41 -13.68
C ILE A 57 0.82 -15.77 -13.55
N SER A 58 1.69 -14.79 -13.29
CA SER A 58 3.13 -15.01 -13.17
C SER A 58 3.46 -15.87 -11.96
N ASP A 59 2.80 -15.67 -10.83
CA ASP A 59 2.93 -16.53 -9.64
C ASP A 59 2.52 -17.97 -9.96
N ARG A 60 1.34 -18.16 -10.57
CA ARG A 60 0.83 -19.49 -10.96
C ARG A 60 1.78 -20.25 -11.87
N PHE A 61 2.41 -19.56 -12.83
CA PHE A 61 3.34 -20.16 -13.79
C PHE A 61 4.81 -20.00 -13.41
N CYS A 62 5.12 -19.69 -12.16
CA CYS A 62 6.49 -19.56 -11.63
C CYS A 62 7.39 -18.63 -12.47
N MET A 63 6.85 -17.49 -12.90
CA MET A 63 7.51 -16.51 -13.77
C MET A 63 8.11 -15.36 -12.96
N ASN A 64 9.03 -15.66 -12.06
CA ASN A 64 9.57 -14.69 -11.09
C ASN A 64 10.14 -13.41 -11.73
N ASN A 65 10.68 -13.50 -12.95
CA ASN A 65 11.24 -12.34 -13.66
C ASN A 65 10.17 -11.29 -14.03
N VAL A 66 8.91 -11.70 -14.21
CA VAL A 66 7.79 -10.79 -14.52
C VAL A 66 7.50 -9.87 -13.33
N ASN A 67 7.71 -10.35 -12.11
CA ASN A 67 7.43 -9.61 -10.88
C ASN A 67 8.27 -8.32 -10.77
N LYS A 68 9.49 -8.32 -11.32
CA LYS A 68 10.36 -7.14 -11.37
C LYS A 68 9.76 -6.03 -12.26
N HIS A 69 9.17 -6.41 -13.39
CA HIS A 69 8.52 -5.46 -14.29
C HIS A 69 7.22 -4.91 -13.69
N ILE A 70 6.45 -5.76 -13.01
CA ILE A 70 5.26 -5.33 -12.25
C ILE A 70 5.66 -4.32 -11.18
N LEU A 71 6.67 -4.63 -10.36
CA LEU A 71 7.13 -3.73 -9.30
C LEU A 71 7.63 -2.39 -9.87
N SER A 72 8.40 -2.43 -10.95
CA SER A 72 8.89 -1.23 -11.62
C SER A 72 7.73 -0.35 -12.10
N TYR A 73 6.72 -0.94 -12.74
CA TYR A 73 5.53 -0.20 -13.17
C TYR A 73 4.81 0.45 -11.98
N LEU A 74 4.55 -0.32 -10.93
CA LEU A 74 3.84 0.16 -9.74
C LEU A 74 4.59 1.30 -9.02
N LYS A 75 5.93 1.24 -8.97
CA LYS A 75 6.77 2.33 -8.44
C LYS A 75 6.67 3.60 -9.30
N THR A 76 6.71 3.48 -10.63
CA THR A 76 6.64 4.65 -11.52
C THR A 76 5.29 5.35 -11.52
N ALA A 77 4.22 4.61 -11.27
CA ALA A 77 2.88 5.14 -11.45
C ALA A 77 2.32 5.88 -10.21
N ASN A 78 3.12 6.02 -9.14
CA ASN A 78 2.82 6.73 -7.89
C ASN A 78 1.37 6.54 -7.40
N HIS A 79 0.87 5.31 -7.47
CA HIS A 79 -0.53 5.04 -7.22
C HIS A 79 -0.82 5.06 -5.71
N ASN A 80 -1.73 5.95 -5.29
CA ASN A 80 -2.53 5.72 -4.09
C ASN A 80 -3.45 4.53 -4.36
N LEU A 81 -2.93 3.32 -4.15
CA LEU A 81 -3.71 2.11 -4.33
C LEU A 81 -4.70 1.93 -3.19
N PRO A 82 -5.95 1.52 -3.47
CA PRO A 82 -6.89 1.14 -2.44
C PRO A 82 -6.30 0.04 -1.56
N LEU A 83 -6.60 0.06 -0.26
CA LEU A 83 -6.12 -0.93 0.70
C LEU A 83 -6.43 -2.37 0.26
N ASN A 84 -7.58 -2.60 -0.37
CA ASN A 84 -7.95 -3.93 -0.89
C ASN A 84 -7.01 -4.40 -2.01
N THR A 85 -6.59 -3.50 -2.88
CA THR A 85 -5.60 -3.80 -3.94
C THR A 85 -4.24 -4.10 -3.31
N LEU A 86 -3.80 -3.32 -2.31
CA LEU A 86 -2.57 -3.59 -1.56
C LEU A 86 -2.57 -4.95 -0.86
N LYS A 87 -3.69 -5.32 -0.23
CA LYS A 87 -3.86 -6.65 0.39
C LYS A 87 -3.68 -7.77 -0.63
N ARG A 88 -4.28 -7.65 -1.82
CA ARG A 88 -4.14 -8.65 -2.89
C ARG A 88 -2.68 -8.75 -3.34
N PHE A 89 -2.00 -7.63 -3.57
CA PHE A 89 -0.57 -7.61 -3.88
C PHE A 89 0.28 -8.27 -2.79
N ALA A 90 -0.01 -7.98 -1.52
CA ALA A 90 0.73 -8.53 -0.39
C ALA A 90 0.52 -10.05 -0.25
N SER A 91 -0.72 -10.54 -0.42
CA SER A 91 -1.00 -11.98 -0.41
C SER A 91 -0.31 -12.72 -1.56
N LEU A 92 -0.15 -12.10 -2.74
CA LEU A 92 0.64 -12.66 -3.83
C LEU A 92 2.15 -12.62 -3.49
N ALA A 93 2.66 -11.46 -3.08
CA ALA A 93 4.07 -11.27 -2.74
C ALA A 93 4.53 -12.20 -1.60
N GLY A 94 3.66 -12.46 -0.62
CA GLY A 94 3.89 -13.44 0.44
C GLY A 94 4.15 -14.86 -0.06
N ARG A 95 3.86 -15.19 -1.33
CA ARG A 95 4.08 -16.52 -1.93
C ARG A 95 5.31 -16.59 -2.85
N CYS A 96 5.63 -15.56 -3.64
CA CYS A 96 6.68 -15.60 -4.68
C CYS A 96 8.12 -15.60 -4.16
N ARG A 97 9.14 -16.27 -4.73
CA ARG A 97 10.50 -16.34 -4.10
C ARG A 97 11.24 -15.01 -3.81
N ASP A 98 11.00 -13.94 -4.56
CA ASP A 98 11.82 -12.70 -4.56
C ASP A 98 11.08 -11.51 -3.89
N LYS A 99 10.86 -11.62 -2.56
CA LYS A 99 9.76 -10.92 -1.82
C LYS A 99 10.13 -9.61 -1.15
N GLY A 100 11.39 -9.46 -0.74
CA GLY A 100 11.79 -8.39 0.18
C GLY A 100 11.46 -7.01 -0.37
N GLU A 101 11.79 -6.79 -1.65
CA GLU A 101 11.58 -5.51 -2.30
C GLU A 101 10.09 -5.18 -2.52
N PHE A 102 9.30 -6.18 -2.94
CA PHE A 102 7.88 -5.96 -3.21
C PHE A 102 7.11 -5.69 -1.91
N MET A 103 7.39 -6.45 -0.85
CA MET A 103 6.78 -6.24 0.47
C MET A 103 7.21 -4.89 1.07
N SER A 104 8.49 -4.52 0.93
CA SER A 104 8.98 -3.20 1.37
C SER A 104 8.22 -2.08 0.69
N TRP A 105 8.06 -2.16 -0.64
CA TRP A 105 7.29 -1.19 -1.40
C TRP A 105 5.83 -1.10 -0.92
N ILE A 106 5.16 -2.23 -0.67
CA ILE A 106 3.78 -2.23 -0.13
C ILE A 106 3.72 -1.52 1.21
N PHE A 107 4.68 -1.76 2.11
CA PHE A 107 4.71 -1.12 3.42
C PHE A 107 5.02 0.37 3.34
N GLU A 108 5.89 0.78 2.41
CA GLU A 108 6.24 2.18 2.17
C GLU A 108 5.03 3.01 1.74
N ILE A 109 4.22 2.48 0.83
CA ILE A 109 3.04 3.21 0.31
C ILE A 109 1.82 3.08 1.22
N CYS A 110 1.85 2.20 2.22
CA CYS A 110 0.79 2.09 3.20
C CYS A 110 0.85 3.26 4.19
N GLN A 111 -0.20 4.08 4.20
CA GLN A 111 -0.17 5.37 4.89
C GLN A 111 -0.45 5.28 6.40
N SER A 112 -0.98 4.17 6.90
CA SER A 112 -1.40 4.04 8.31
C SER A 112 -0.97 2.73 8.95
N THR A 113 -0.79 2.77 10.26
CA THR A 113 -0.55 1.59 11.11
C THR A 113 -1.69 0.56 11.01
N SER A 114 -2.94 1.05 10.93
CA SER A 114 -4.14 0.22 10.72
C SER A 114 -4.14 -0.50 9.36
N GLY A 115 -3.69 0.16 8.30
CA GLY A 115 -3.58 -0.41 6.97
C GLY A 115 -2.51 -1.51 6.92
N LEU A 116 -1.35 -1.25 7.52
CA LEU A 116 -0.26 -2.22 7.65
C LEU A 116 -0.73 -3.48 8.38
N THR A 117 -1.42 -3.31 9.51
CA THR A 117 -1.96 -4.43 10.29
C THR A 117 -2.97 -5.24 9.46
N ALA A 118 -3.85 -4.57 8.71
CA ALA A 118 -4.82 -5.23 7.87
C ALA A 118 -4.18 -6.01 6.70
N ILE A 119 -3.02 -5.54 6.19
CA ILE A 119 -2.22 -6.26 5.19
C ILE A 119 -1.56 -7.50 5.79
N ALA A 120 -0.97 -7.39 6.98
CA ALA A 120 -0.36 -8.52 7.66
C ALA A 120 -1.39 -9.65 7.91
N GLN A 121 -2.60 -9.27 8.37
CA GLN A 121 -3.71 -10.20 8.59
C GLN A 121 -4.16 -10.90 7.30
N SER A 122 -4.18 -10.22 6.15
CA SER A 122 -4.61 -10.82 4.88
C SER A 122 -3.58 -11.78 4.27
N CYS A 123 -2.31 -11.70 4.69
CA CYS A 123 -1.25 -12.58 4.20
C CYS A 123 -1.21 -13.94 4.92
N GLY A 124 -1.79 -14.04 6.12
CA GLY A 124 -1.82 -15.28 6.90
C GLY A 124 -0.40 -15.86 7.14
N PRO A 125 -0.22 -17.20 7.10
CA PRO A 125 1.07 -17.84 7.38
C PRO A 125 2.21 -17.41 6.43
N SER A 126 1.86 -17.01 5.20
CA SER A 126 2.82 -16.56 4.19
C SER A 126 3.56 -15.27 4.56
N PHE A 127 3.07 -14.58 5.60
CA PHE A 127 3.65 -13.36 6.13
C PHE A 127 4.88 -13.57 7.01
N THR A 128 5.04 -14.76 7.61
CA THR A 128 6.08 -15.03 8.62
C THR A 128 7.49 -14.58 8.21
N PRO A 129 7.96 -14.81 6.96
CA PRO A 129 9.27 -14.33 6.51
C PRO A 129 9.43 -12.81 6.47
N HIS A 130 8.34 -12.05 6.57
CA HIS A 130 8.29 -10.59 6.49
C HIS A 130 8.01 -9.92 7.83
N LEU A 131 7.90 -10.68 8.91
CA LEU A 131 7.52 -10.15 10.22
C LEU A 131 8.51 -9.09 10.72
N SER A 132 9.83 -9.33 10.58
CA SER A 132 10.85 -8.37 11.01
C SER A 132 10.74 -7.04 10.26
N LEU A 133 10.65 -7.10 8.93
CA LEU A 133 10.46 -5.94 8.07
C LEU A 133 9.17 -5.20 8.44
N PHE A 134 8.07 -5.94 8.61
CA PHE A 134 6.80 -5.38 9.01
C PHE A 134 6.87 -4.64 10.34
N LEU A 135 7.49 -5.23 11.37
CA LEU A 135 7.62 -4.61 12.69
C LEU A 135 8.42 -3.30 12.62
N GLN A 136 9.47 -3.24 11.78
CA GLN A 136 10.23 -2.01 11.55
C GLN A 136 9.35 -0.91 10.93
N PHE A 137 8.58 -1.24 9.89
CA PHE A 137 7.67 -0.29 9.25
C PHE A 137 6.54 0.15 10.19
N LEU A 138 5.99 -0.77 10.98
CA LEU A 138 4.95 -0.47 11.95
C LEU A 138 5.45 0.48 13.04
N ALA A 139 6.63 0.22 13.61
CA ALA A 139 7.24 1.08 14.61
C ALA A 139 7.48 2.50 14.06
N LYS A 140 8.08 2.60 12.87
CA LYS A 140 8.29 3.88 12.18
C LYS A 140 6.98 4.64 11.96
N LYS A 141 5.92 3.96 11.51
CA LYS A 141 4.61 4.59 11.29
C LYS A 141 3.94 5.04 12.59
N GLN A 142 4.09 4.27 13.67
CA GLN A 142 3.58 4.65 14.98
C GLN A 142 4.27 5.92 15.49
N GLU A 143 5.59 6.04 15.31
CA GLU A 143 6.35 7.25 15.66
C GLU A 143 5.88 8.47 14.86
N GLU A 144 5.68 8.31 13.53
CA GLU A 144 5.14 9.38 12.66
C GLU A 144 3.73 9.83 13.10
N GLU A 145 2.86 8.89 13.48
CA GLU A 145 1.50 9.18 13.96
C GLU A 145 1.52 9.87 15.33
N ASN A 146 2.39 9.44 16.25
CA ASN A 146 2.55 10.05 17.56
C ASN A 146 3.05 11.50 17.46
N ALA A 147 4.07 11.75 16.62
CA ALA A 147 4.61 13.10 16.40
C ALA A 147 3.54 14.08 15.86
N LYS A 148 2.71 13.62 14.90
CA LYS A 148 1.58 14.42 14.39
C LYS A 148 0.53 14.71 15.44
N ASN A 149 0.25 13.75 16.33
CA ASN A 149 -0.70 13.94 17.42
C ASN A 149 -0.18 14.94 18.46
N GLU A 150 1.10 14.88 18.81
CA GLU A 150 1.74 15.86 19.71
C GLU A 150 1.68 17.27 19.13
N GLU A 151 2.02 17.44 17.85
CA GLU A 151 1.93 18.74 17.17
C GLU A 151 0.49 19.28 17.17
N LYS A 152 -0.50 18.41 16.91
CA LYS A 152 -1.92 18.77 16.95
C LYS A 152 -2.36 19.19 18.35
N MET A 153 -1.93 18.49 19.39
CA MET A 153 -2.26 18.80 20.78
C MET A 153 -1.64 20.13 21.22
N GLU A 154 -0.39 20.39 20.84
CA GLU A 154 0.29 21.66 21.13
C GLU A 154 -0.40 22.84 20.42
N LYS A 155 -0.84 22.65 19.17
CA LYS A 155 -1.62 23.66 18.44
C LYS A 155 -2.94 23.97 19.14
N LEU A 156 -3.68 22.94 19.56
CA LEU A 156 -4.94 23.10 20.29
C LEU A 156 -4.74 23.81 21.63
N LYS A 157 -3.65 23.52 22.34
CA LYS A 157 -3.29 24.18 23.58
C LYS A 157 -3.07 25.68 23.38
N ARG A 158 -2.26 26.07 22.38
CA ARG A 158 -2.03 27.48 22.04
C ARG A 158 -3.30 28.21 21.62
N GLU A 159 -4.18 27.55 20.86
CA GLU A 159 -5.48 28.11 20.48
C GLU A 159 -6.39 28.32 21.70
N SER A 160 -6.36 27.41 22.68
CA SER A 160 -7.08 27.56 23.94
C SER A 160 -6.55 28.74 24.76
N GLU A 161 -5.24 28.80 24.97
CA GLU A 161 -4.58 29.89 25.71
C GLU A 161 -4.85 31.26 25.06
N ALA A 162 -4.83 31.33 23.73
CA ALA A 162 -5.16 32.55 22.99
C ALA A 162 -6.64 32.96 23.17
N LYS A 163 -7.56 32.00 23.25
CA LYS A 163 -8.99 32.28 23.53
C LYS A 163 -9.19 32.79 24.95
N ASP A 164 -8.53 32.18 25.93
CA ASP A 164 -8.61 32.60 27.34
C ASP A 164 -8.04 34.02 27.55
N LEU A 165 -6.94 34.34 26.87
CA LEU A 165 -6.38 35.69 26.84
C LEU A 165 -7.34 36.71 26.22
N ARG A 166 -7.93 36.38 25.06
CA ARG A 166 -8.93 37.27 24.41
C ARG A 166 -10.12 37.54 25.32
N TRP A 167 -10.66 36.48 25.94
CA TRP A 167 -11.78 36.60 26.88
C TRP A 167 -11.43 37.46 28.09
N SER A 168 -10.22 37.31 28.62
CA SER A 168 -9.74 38.12 29.75
C SER A 168 -9.61 39.60 29.40
N VAL A 169 -9.10 39.93 28.20
CA VAL A 169 -9.04 41.30 27.70
C VAL A 169 -10.43 41.90 27.51
N GLU A 170 -11.37 41.14 26.92
CA GLU A 170 -12.75 41.57 26.70
C GLU A 170 -13.47 41.87 28.03
N LYS A 171 -13.32 40.97 29.01
CA LYS A 171 -13.88 41.15 30.36
C LYS A 171 -13.33 42.40 31.04
N ASN A 172 -12.03 42.67 30.93
CA ASN A 172 -11.40 43.86 31.52
C ASN A 172 -11.91 45.16 30.86
N LYS A 173 -12.14 45.17 29.55
CA LYS A 173 -12.78 46.32 28.86
C LYS A 173 -14.18 46.59 29.42
N LEU A 174 -15.01 45.56 29.52
CA LEU A 174 -16.38 45.68 30.04
C LEU A 174 -16.44 46.19 31.50
N VAL A 175 -15.46 45.83 32.33
CA VAL A 175 -15.37 46.33 33.71
C VAL A 175 -14.87 47.79 33.74
N GLY A 176 -13.91 48.14 32.88
CA GLY A 176 -13.44 49.52 32.73
C GLY A 176 -14.55 50.48 32.29
N ASP A 177 -15.33 50.09 31.28
CA ASP A 177 -16.43 50.90 30.75
C ASP A 177 -17.54 51.11 31.80
N LYS A 178 -17.82 50.11 32.64
CA LYS A 178 -18.79 50.23 33.76
C LYS A 178 -18.33 51.22 34.84
N LYS A 179 -17.02 51.32 35.10
CA LYS A 179 -16.47 52.23 36.11
C LYS A 179 -16.50 53.69 35.64
N ILE A 180 -16.30 53.92 34.34
CA ILE A 180 -16.42 55.25 33.73
C ILE A 180 -17.87 55.75 33.76
N LEU A 181 -18.85 54.85 33.61
CA LEU A 181 -20.28 55.19 33.70
C LEU A 181 -20.75 55.46 35.13
N SER A 182 -20.15 54.85 36.16
CA SER A 182 -20.50 55.17 37.56
C SER A 182 -19.99 56.54 37.99
N ASP A 183 -18.82 56.96 37.51
CA ASP A 183 -18.19 58.22 37.89
C ASP A 183 -18.81 59.45 37.15
N GLN A 184 -19.76 59.23 36.23
CA GLN A 184 -20.51 60.29 35.52
C GLN A 184 -21.88 60.62 36.16
N TYR A 185 -22.28 59.89 37.20
CA TYR A 185 -23.59 60.05 37.86
C TYR A 185 -23.52 60.43 39.36
N ASP A 186 -22.34 60.78 39.86
CA ASP A 186 -22.11 61.44 41.15
C ASP A 186 -21.67 62.90 40.92
#